data_AF-A0A524F433-F1
#
_entry.id   AF-A0A524F433-F1
#
_cell.length_a   1.000
_cell.length_b   1.000
_cell.length_c   1.000
_cell.angle_alpha   90.00
_cell.angle_beta   90.00
_cell.angle_gamma   90.00
#
_symmetry.space_group_name_H-M   'P 1'
#
loop_
_entity.id
_entity.type
_entity.pdbx_description
1 polymer ?
#
loop_
_entity_poly.entity_id
_entity_poly.type
_entity_poly.pdbx_seq_one_letter_code
_entity_poly.pdbx_strand_id
1 'polypeptide(L)'
;MPKYKKGKKQVQEEQDTRQRMSDQKTEMYNSSIRSLIVGGICFVLSLLFNGSLINITPESGTAADVLLILMKSLFIVVFYTFTLIGLANAMELRGKPSALREVFIIGAMAIIQGILSLPVFFVSLIGVILATLYLWGVQVRVERY
;
A
#
# COMPACT_ATOMS: atom_id res chain seq x y z
N MET A 1 46.41 29.92 11.07
CA MET A 1 45.33 30.10 10.07
C MET A 1 44.31 28.95 10.18
N PRO A 2 43.16 29.11 10.85
CA PRO A 2 42.16 28.05 11.03
C PRO A 2 40.90 28.16 10.15
N LYS A 3 40.73 29.25 9.39
CA LYS A 3 39.48 29.52 8.63
C LYS A 3 39.22 28.57 7.45
N TYR A 4 40.26 27.95 6.87
CA TYR A 4 40.11 27.05 5.70
C TYR A 4 39.60 25.64 6.02
N LYS A 5 39.70 25.16 7.28
CA LYS A 5 39.19 23.82 7.67
C LYS A 5 37.67 23.78 7.90
N LYS A 6 37.04 24.92 8.23
CA LYS A 6 35.58 24.98 8.46
C LYS A 6 34.77 24.87 7.17
N GLY A 7 35.25 25.45 6.07
CA GLY A 7 34.55 25.37 4.77
C GLY A 7 34.50 23.96 4.18
N LYS A 8 35.57 23.16 4.34
CA LYS A 8 35.59 21.77 3.85
C LYS A 8 34.60 20.86 4.58
N LYS A 9 34.42 21.05 5.90
CA LYS A 9 33.42 20.29 6.69
C LYS A 9 31.99 20.63 6.28
N GLN A 10 31.68 21.91 6.07
CA GLN A 10 30.33 22.33 5.64
C GLN A 10 29.99 21.83 4.23
N VAL A 11 30.93 21.86 3.29
CA VAL A 11 30.72 21.33 1.93
C VAL A 11 30.53 19.81 1.96
N GLN A 12 31.23 19.10 2.85
CA GLN A 12 31.10 17.66 3.00
C GLN A 12 29.77 17.25 3.67
N GLU A 13 29.31 18.01 4.68
CA GLU A 13 27.98 17.84 5.29
C GLU A 13 26.85 18.13 4.29
N GLU A 14 26.97 19.16 3.44
CA GLU A 14 26.00 19.44 2.37
C GLU A 14 25.98 18.32 1.32
N GLN A 15 27.14 17.77 0.94
CA GLN A 15 27.24 16.64 0.01
C GLN A 15 26.63 15.37 0.61
N ASP A 16 26.95 15.03 1.85
CA ASP A 16 26.35 13.89 2.56
C ASP A 16 24.83 14.05 2.71
N THR A 17 24.35 15.27 2.99
CA THR A 17 22.91 15.54 3.12
C THR A 17 22.19 15.41 1.79
N ARG A 18 22.79 15.90 0.69
CA ARG A 18 22.25 15.73 -0.67
C ARG A 18 22.25 14.27 -1.12
N GLN A 19 23.31 13.53 -0.79
CA GLN A 19 23.42 12.12 -1.12
C GLN A 19 22.39 11.30 -0.34
N ARG A 20 22.23 11.53 0.97
CA ARG A 20 21.17 10.92 1.79
C ARG A 20 19.76 11.22 1.27
N MET A 21 19.50 12.46 0.85
CA MET A 21 18.22 12.80 0.21
C MET A 21 18.01 12.08 -1.12
N SER A 22 19.07 11.89 -1.93
CA SER A 22 19.02 11.14 -3.18
C SER A 22 18.76 9.65 -2.95
N ASP A 23 19.41 9.08 -1.94
CA ASP A 23 19.25 7.67 -1.56
C ASP A 23 17.84 7.42 -1.03
N GLN A 24 17.34 8.29 -0.15
CA GLN A 24 15.97 8.21 0.38
C GLN A 24 14.92 8.29 -0.75
N LYS A 25 15.08 9.20 -1.72
CA LYS A 25 14.19 9.26 -2.89
C LYS A 25 14.24 7.98 -3.72
N THR A 26 15.43 7.40 -3.87
CA THR A 26 15.61 6.14 -4.60
C THR A 26 14.95 4.98 -3.88
N GLU A 27 15.06 4.91 -2.55
CA GLU A 27 14.38 3.91 -1.74
C GLU A 27 12.85 4.04 -1.78
N MET A 28 12.32 5.26 -1.68
CA MET A 28 10.89 5.53 -1.84
C MET A 28 10.36 5.11 -3.21
N TYR A 29 11.14 5.35 -4.27
CA TYR A 29 10.77 4.95 -5.63
C TYR A 29 10.74 3.42 -5.78
N ASN A 30 11.78 2.75 -5.31
CA ASN A 30 11.86 1.29 -5.34
C ASN A 30 10.75 0.64 -4.49
N SER A 31 10.47 1.21 -3.32
CA SER A 31 9.38 0.77 -2.44
C SER A 31 8.02 0.97 -3.11
N SER A 32 7.81 2.10 -3.79
CA SER A 32 6.59 2.40 -4.54
C SER A 32 6.32 1.34 -5.61
N ILE A 33 7.32 1.05 -6.46
CA ILE A 33 7.20 0.05 -7.52
C ILE A 33 6.91 -1.33 -6.96
N ARG A 34 7.68 -1.78 -5.96
CA ARG A 34 7.48 -3.11 -5.35
C ARG A 34 6.08 -3.25 -4.78
N SER A 35 5.58 -2.21 -4.09
CA SER A 35 4.25 -2.21 -3.52
C SER A 35 3.16 -2.26 -4.59
N LEU A 36 3.31 -1.50 -5.69
CA LEU A 36 2.38 -1.55 -6.81
C LEU A 36 2.38 -2.91 -7.52
N ILE A 37 3.54 -3.56 -7.67
CA ILE A 37 3.65 -4.90 -8.26
C ILE A 37 2.92 -5.92 -7.38
N VAL A 38 3.20 -5.92 -6.07
CA VAL A 38 2.52 -6.83 -5.11
C VAL A 38 1.01 -6.58 -5.11
N GLY A 39 0.59 -5.31 -5.06
CA GLY A 39 -0.81 -4.93 -5.15
C GLY A 39 -1.46 -5.42 -6.44
N GLY A 40 -0.79 -5.26 -7.59
CA GLY A 40 -1.26 -5.75 -8.89
C GLY A 40 -1.41 -7.27 -8.94
N ILE A 41 -0.48 -8.03 -8.37
CA ILE A 41 -0.59 -9.49 -8.28
C ILE A 41 -1.80 -9.86 -7.41
N CYS A 42 -1.96 -9.24 -6.24
CA CYS A 42 -3.11 -9.48 -5.37
C CYS A 42 -4.44 -9.08 -6.01
N PHE A 43 -4.46 -8.01 -6.80
CA PHE A 43 -5.63 -7.61 -7.60
C PHE A 43 -6.06 -8.73 -8.53
N VAL A 44 -5.13 -9.25 -9.33
CA VAL A 44 -5.41 -10.35 -10.27
C VAL A 44 -5.86 -11.61 -9.53
N LEU A 45 -5.16 -12.01 -8.46
CA LEU A 45 -5.53 -13.18 -7.66
C LEU A 45 -6.93 -13.02 -7.04
N SER A 46 -7.27 -11.83 -6.54
CA SER A 46 -8.60 -11.56 -5.97
C SER A 46 -9.71 -11.74 -7.00
N LEU A 47 -9.49 -11.29 -8.25
CA LEU A 47 -10.44 -11.49 -9.34
C LEU A 47 -10.55 -12.95 -9.75
N LEU A 48 -9.44 -13.68 -9.81
CA LEU A 48 -9.44 -15.10 -10.17
C LEU A 48 -10.19 -15.94 -9.14
N PHE A 49 -9.92 -15.72 -7.85
CA PHE A 49 -10.54 -16.49 -6.77
C PHE A 49 -11.97 -16.06 -6.45
N ASN A 50 -12.28 -14.75 -6.48
CA ASN A 50 -13.62 -14.28 -6.15
C ASN A 50 -14.56 -14.29 -7.36
N GLY A 51 -14.04 -14.12 -8.58
CA GLY A 51 -14.80 -14.25 -9.82
C GLY A 51 -15.08 -15.68 -10.25
N SER A 52 -14.78 -16.68 -9.41
CA SER A 52 -14.97 -18.11 -9.70
C SER A 52 -14.29 -18.61 -10.99
N LEU A 53 -13.27 -17.88 -11.48
CA LEU A 53 -12.43 -18.31 -12.60
C LEU A 53 -11.53 -19.49 -12.19
N ILE A 54 -11.14 -19.53 -10.92
CA ILE A 54 -10.48 -20.66 -10.29
C ILE A 54 -11.36 -21.14 -9.14
N ASN A 55 -12.06 -22.25 -9.34
CA ASN A 55 -12.85 -22.88 -8.28
C ASN A 55 -11.95 -23.80 -7.45
N ILE A 56 -11.55 -23.31 -6.29
CA ILE A 56 -11.07 -24.17 -5.20
C ILE A 56 -12.32 -24.61 -4.44
N THR A 57 -12.79 -25.83 -4.71
CA THR A 57 -13.87 -26.45 -3.95
C THR A 57 -13.22 -27.25 -2.82
N PRO A 58 -13.24 -26.76 -1.56
CA PRO A 58 -12.75 -27.57 -0.46
C PRO A 58 -13.64 -28.81 -0.26
N GLU A 59 -13.07 -29.89 0.31
CA GLU A 59 -13.87 -30.97 0.87
C GLU A 59 -14.86 -30.38 1.88
N SER A 60 -16.12 -30.79 1.77
CA SER A 60 -17.26 -30.23 2.49
C SER A 60 -17.01 -30.13 3.99
N GLY A 61 -16.92 -28.90 4.51
CA GLY A 61 -16.78 -28.63 5.93
C GLY A 61 -16.78 -27.13 6.24
N THR A 62 -17.51 -26.74 7.29
CA THR A 62 -17.71 -25.33 7.70
C THR A 62 -16.39 -24.57 7.89
N ALA A 63 -15.34 -25.24 8.37
CA ALA A 63 -14.02 -24.62 8.57
C ALA A 63 -13.33 -24.25 7.25
N ALA A 64 -13.49 -25.06 6.20
CA ALA A 64 -12.85 -24.83 4.92
C ALA A 64 -13.51 -23.68 4.15
N ASP A 65 -14.84 -23.54 4.27
CA ASP A 65 -15.58 -22.40 3.72
C ASP A 65 -15.15 -21.08 4.35
N VAL A 66 -15.00 -21.06 5.68
CA VAL A 66 -14.51 -19.87 6.42
C VAL A 66 -13.09 -19.52 5.97
N LEU A 67 -12.19 -20.49 5.86
CA LEU A 67 -10.83 -20.27 5.40
C LEU A 67 -10.80 -19.69 3.97
N LEU A 68 -11.65 -20.19 3.08
CA LEU A 68 -11.76 -19.69 1.71
C LEU A 68 -12.25 -18.24 1.67
N ILE A 69 -13.25 -17.89 2.49
CA ILE A 69 -13.74 -16.51 2.63
C ILE A 69 -12.63 -15.59 3.15
N LEU A 70 -11.89 -16.02 4.18
CA LEU A 70 -10.78 -15.25 4.75
C LEU A 70 -9.66 -15.04 3.71
N MET A 71 -9.28 -16.09 2.97
CA MET A 71 -8.25 -16.01 1.94
C MET A 71 -8.65 -15.03 0.82
N LYS A 72 -9.88 -15.13 0.31
CA LYS A 72 -10.41 -14.21 -0.71
C LYS A 72 -10.41 -12.76 -0.22
N SER A 73 -10.87 -12.54 1.01
CA SER A 73 -10.91 -11.22 1.63
C SER A 73 -9.50 -10.67 1.86
N LEU A 74 -8.55 -11.51 2.26
CA LEU A 74 -7.16 -11.13 2.48
C LEU A 74 -6.53 -10.59 1.20
N PHE A 75 -6.74 -11.25 0.05
CA PHE A 75 -6.21 -10.74 -1.22
C PHE A 75 -6.72 -9.32 -1.55
N ILE A 76 -8.00 -9.04 -1.29
CA ILE A 76 -8.58 -7.70 -1.50
C ILE A 76 -7.95 -6.67 -0.56
N VAL A 77 -7.81 -6.99 0.73
CA VAL A 77 -7.24 -6.07 1.72
C VAL A 77 -5.75 -5.83 1.46
N VAL A 78 -5.01 -6.87 1.08
CA VAL A 78 -3.59 -6.79 0.72
C VAL A 78 -3.40 -5.96 -0.55
N PHE A 79 -4.23 -6.19 -1.58
CA PHE A 79 -4.27 -5.33 -2.77
C PHE A 79 -4.45 -3.86 -2.38
N TYR A 80 -5.52 -3.55 -1.65
CA TYR A 80 -5.84 -2.18 -1.23
C TYR A 80 -4.68 -1.52 -0.50
N THR A 81 -4.10 -2.23 0.48
CA THR A 81 -3.03 -1.71 1.33
C THR A 81 -1.74 -1.46 0.54
N PHE A 82 -1.28 -2.43 -0.25
CA PHE A 82 -0.04 -2.27 -1.01
C PHE A 82 -0.16 -1.25 -2.14
N THR A 83 -1.32 -1.17 -2.80
CA THR A 83 -1.56 -0.14 -3.80
C THR A 83 -1.56 1.25 -3.16
N LEU A 84 -2.17 1.41 -1.99
CA LEU A 84 -2.12 2.68 -1.26
C LEU A 84 -0.71 3.06 -0.81
N ILE A 85 0.07 2.13 -0.25
CA ILE A 85 1.46 2.39 0.14
C ILE A 85 2.27 2.81 -1.08
N GLY A 86 2.13 2.08 -2.19
CA GLY A 86 2.84 2.38 -3.43
C GLY A 86 2.51 3.77 -3.96
N LEU A 87 1.23 4.13 -3.93
CA LEU A 87 0.73 5.40 -4.38
C LEU A 87 1.14 6.56 -3.45
N ALA A 88 1.09 6.36 -2.12
CA ALA A 88 1.54 7.33 -1.13
C ALA A 88 3.01 7.69 -1.34
N ASN A 89 3.89 6.69 -1.47
CA ASN A 89 5.31 6.89 -1.76
C ASN A 89 5.53 7.60 -3.11
N ALA A 90 4.75 7.25 -4.14
CA ALA A 90 4.84 7.92 -5.45
C ALA A 90 4.42 9.40 -5.39
N MET A 91 3.44 9.74 -4.55
CA MET A 91 2.96 11.12 -4.41
C MET A 91 3.89 11.98 -3.55
N GLU A 92 4.49 11.39 -2.51
CA GLU A 92 5.53 12.04 -1.71
C GLU A 92 6.75 12.41 -2.58
N LEU A 93 7.15 11.51 -3.49
CA LEU A 93 8.18 11.80 -4.51
C LEU A 93 7.83 12.96 -5.44
N ARG A 94 6.54 13.14 -5.75
CA ARG A 94 6.02 14.23 -6.60
C ARG A 94 5.77 15.52 -5.81
N GLY A 95 5.98 15.52 -4.48
CA GLY A 95 5.69 16.64 -3.59
C GLY A 95 4.22 17.02 -3.53
N LYS A 96 3.32 16.08 -3.84
CA LYS A 96 1.87 16.29 -3.76
C LYS A 96 1.30 15.43 -2.64
N PRO A 97 0.40 15.95 -1.79
CA PRO A 97 -0.28 15.12 -0.81
C PRO A 97 -1.13 14.07 -1.53
N SER A 98 -1.31 12.93 -0.88
CA SER A 98 -2.19 11.89 -1.40
C SER A 98 -3.59 12.43 -1.58
N ALA A 99 -4.04 12.59 -2.83
CA ALA A 99 -5.38 13.10 -3.05
C ALA A 99 -6.41 12.03 -2.64
N LEU A 100 -7.44 12.47 -1.92
CA LEU A 100 -8.57 11.64 -1.50
C LEU A 100 -9.23 10.92 -2.68
N ARG A 101 -9.10 11.49 -3.88
CA ARG A 101 -9.60 10.93 -5.13
C ARG A 101 -9.00 9.56 -5.43
N GLU A 102 -7.70 9.40 -5.30
CA GLU A 102 -6.99 8.16 -5.59
C GLU A 102 -7.33 7.08 -4.56
N VAL A 103 -7.40 7.47 -3.28
CA VAL A 103 -7.86 6.58 -2.19
C VAL A 103 -9.28 6.10 -2.48
N PHE A 104 -10.17 6.99 -2.89
CA PHE A 104 -11.54 6.65 -3.26
C PHE A 104 -11.61 5.69 -4.46
N ILE A 105 -10.81 5.92 -5.51
CA ILE A 105 -10.75 5.05 -6.69
C ILE A 105 -10.25 3.64 -6.32
N ILE A 106 -9.19 3.53 -5.53
CA ILE A 106 -8.65 2.23 -5.09
C ILE A 106 -9.65 1.54 -4.15
N GLY A 107 -10.32 2.30 -3.27
CA GLY A 107 -11.38 1.80 -2.40
C GLY A 107 -12.57 1.25 -3.19
N ALA A 108 -13.02 1.98 -4.22
CA ALA A 108 -14.08 1.52 -5.11
C ALA A 108 -13.68 0.22 -5.83
N MET A 109 -12.44 0.10 -6.30
CA MET A 109 -11.94 -1.14 -6.90
C MET A 109 -11.97 -2.31 -5.91
N ALA A 110 -11.52 -2.11 -4.66
CA ALA A 110 -11.56 -3.13 -3.62
C ALA A 110 -13.00 -3.57 -3.28
N ILE A 111 -13.94 -2.63 -3.26
CA ILE A 111 -15.37 -2.90 -3.04
C ILE A 111 -15.96 -3.73 -4.19
N ILE A 112 -15.68 -3.35 -5.44
CA ILE A 112 -16.16 -4.07 -6.63
C ILE A 112 -15.63 -5.51 -6.64
N GLN A 113 -14.39 -5.74 -6.20
CA GLN A 113 -13.86 -7.09 -6.07
C GLN A 113 -14.66 -7.92 -5.06
N GLY A 114 -15.07 -7.32 -3.94
CA GLY A 114 -15.80 -8.03 -2.88
C GLY A 114 -17.26 -8.35 -3.22
N ILE A 115 -17.91 -7.54 -4.06
CA ILE A 115 -19.38 -7.59 -4.27
C ILE A 115 -19.90 -8.94 -4.80
N LEU A 116 -19.03 -9.73 -5.43
CA LEU A 116 -19.38 -11.04 -5.99
C LEU A 116 -19.68 -12.10 -4.90
N SER A 117 -19.30 -11.83 -3.65
CA SER A 117 -19.58 -12.73 -2.52
C SER A 117 -19.88 -11.91 -1.27
N LEU A 118 -21.12 -11.98 -0.78
CA LEU A 118 -21.59 -11.18 0.35
C LEU A 118 -20.71 -11.32 1.62
N PRO A 119 -20.27 -12.54 2.02
CA PRO A 119 -19.38 -12.70 3.17
C PRO A 119 -18.00 -12.07 2.94
N VAL A 120 -17.42 -12.26 1.75
CA VAL A 120 -16.13 -11.68 1.36
C VAL A 120 -16.22 -10.15 1.34
N PHE A 121 -17.33 -9.61 0.86
CA PHE A 121 -17.60 -8.17 0.85
C PHE A 121 -17.54 -7.57 2.25
N PHE A 122 -18.26 -8.10 3.24
CA PHE A 122 -18.25 -7.53 4.58
C PHE A 122 -16.90 -7.66 5.29
N VAL A 123 -16.23 -8.80 5.15
CA VAL A 123 -14.90 -9.01 5.75
C VAL A 123 -13.87 -8.08 5.12
N SER A 124 -13.85 -7.97 3.79
CA SER A 124 -12.95 -7.05 3.07
C SER A 124 -13.27 -5.58 3.35
N LEU A 125 -14.54 -5.20 3.48
CA LEU A 125 -14.95 -3.85 3.83
C LEU A 125 -14.39 -3.43 5.19
N ILE A 126 -14.50 -4.29 6.22
CA ILE A 126 -13.91 -4.04 7.53
C ILE A 126 -12.38 -3.89 7.39
N GLY A 127 -11.72 -4.78 6.64
CA GLY A 127 -10.28 -4.69 6.41
C GLY A 127 -9.84 -3.41 5.70
N VAL A 128 -10.57 -2.97 4.68
CA VAL A 128 -10.32 -1.73 3.94
C VAL A 128 -10.50 -0.51 4.84
N ILE A 129 -11.54 -0.48 5.67
CA ILE A 129 -11.75 0.60 6.66
C ILE A 129 -10.58 0.66 7.64
N LEU A 130 -10.20 -0.48 8.23
CA LEU A 130 -9.09 -0.56 9.17
C LEU A 130 -7.76 -0.14 8.53
N ALA A 131 -7.48 -0.60 7.31
CA ALA A 131 -6.27 -0.22 6.56
C ALA A 131 -6.24 1.29 6.28
N THR A 132 -7.39 1.87 5.91
CA THR A 132 -7.51 3.32 5.66
C THR A 132 -7.25 4.12 6.93
N LEU A 133 -7.87 3.73 8.06
CA LEU A 133 -7.68 4.40 9.34
C LEU A 133 -6.23 4.28 9.84
N TYR A 134 -5.61 3.11 9.65
CA TYR A 134 -4.21 2.89 9.99
C TYR A 134 -3.30 3.83 9.21
N LEU A 135 -3.45 3.88 7.88
CA LEU A 135 -2.63 4.75 7.02
C LEU A 135 -2.87 6.23 7.32
N TRP A 136 -4.12 6.62 7.57
CA TRP A 136 -4.44 7.99 7.98
C TRP A 136 -3.77 8.35 9.31
N GLY A 137 -3.82 7.46 10.31
CA GLY A 137 -3.16 7.66 11.59
C GLY A 137 -1.64 7.78 11.49
N VAL A 138 -1.01 7.04 10.58
CA VAL A 138 0.43 7.18 10.28
C VAL A 138 0.74 8.53 9.65
N GLN A 139 -0.03 8.95 8.64
CA GLN A 139 0.17 10.25 7.97
C GLN A 139 0.00 11.44 8.94
N VAL A 140 -1.03 11.43 9.78
CA VAL A 140 -1.28 12.48 10.77
C VAL A 140 -0.15 12.60 11.81
N ARG A 141 0.55 11.50 12.13
CA ARG A 141 1.71 11.55 13.02
C ARG A 141 2.93 12.18 12.35
N VAL A 142 3.14 11.92 11.07
CA VAL A 142 4.30 12.45 10.33
C VAL A 142 4.21 13.98 10.17
N GLU A 143 3.02 14.55 9.96
CA GLU A 143 2.84 16.01 9.85
C GLU A 143 3.11 16.80 11.15
N ARG A 144 3.23 16.14 12.30
CA ARG A 144 3.45 16.81 13.60
C ARG A 144 4.93 16.87 14.03
N TYR A 145 5.85 16.33 13.24
CA TYR A 145 7.30 16.36 13.47
C TYR A 145 8.00 17.19 12.40
#